data_AF-A0A1A9CJJ6-F1
#
_entry.id   AF-A0A1A9CJJ6-F1
#
_cell.length_a   1.000
_cell.length_b   1.000
_cell.length_c   1.000
_cell.angle_alpha   90.00
_cell.angle_beta   90.00
_cell.angle_gamma   90.00
#
_symmetry.space_group_name_H-M   'P 1'
#
loop_
_entity.id
_entity.type
_entity.pdbx_description
1 polymer ?
#
loop_
_entity_poly.entity_id
_entity_poly.type
_entity_poly.pdbx_seq_one_letter_code
_entity_poly.pdbx_strand_id
1 'polypeptide(L)'
;MTTAEPTRTGAAGASPRADVGIRIPLQPDGGRDRRERAVRRPLWRHPVALTTAAAAVVHVLWFFFFANSGGDIAAQDAWAEFVGRHPGTAYNLAWYGGMHPVSYSVVSPYLMSLLGVRTTMMIVGTVSSALTALILVRVPAVRNPLACSLAGVFAYLCNALSGRVTFGLGMMFALGAVAAVFCWPHRWRRRRWAKAVVAAPLAGLATAGSPVAGLFLGVVAAALFLNKRRPGAYALGLAPVAVVVLSAWLFPFSGTQPMSFGTLSLPFVFAVLVFVLVPRDWRTVRTAAAVYGVGTLLTYVVDSQIGSNVSRMAMLFGGVVLLAALPYTAPRTRRWYALVLALVGFNFWIGFKGVDDIVRTAPAASWSRELAPLVHQLQKAGAERGRVEVVPASSHREASALAPYVNLARGWNRQADMKRNPLFYDDTLDPVNYREWLDRWAVHYVVLPTGKPDSSGAVQEAELVEKGQPYLKAVWSDANWKLFRVLDPVPLADPPATVEKAGAEELTIRVRSAGRVLIRVPYSRWLAVVDDEGKSVERPQETEASKQRSEEDEEAPKDFINAHGCLIKVEEDPDGDEWTELLAPRPGVYRLAAPYQLQPGTPCPDELR
;
A
#
# COMPACT_ATOMS: atom_id res chain seq x y z
N MET A 1 -75.58 -30.95 -0.30
CA MET A 1 -76.93 -31.52 -0.13
C MET A 1 -77.92 -30.42 -0.49
N THR A 2 -78.21 -30.08 -1.76
CA THR A 2 -78.92 -30.83 -2.84
C THR A 2 -80.30 -31.36 -2.45
N THR A 3 -81.35 -30.72 -2.98
CA THR A 3 -82.54 -31.25 -3.74
C THR A 3 -83.69 -30.21 -3.63
N ALA A 4 -84.09 -29.51 -4.72
CA ALA A 4 -85.05 -29.87 -5.80
C ALA A 4 -86.51 -29.93 -5.29
N GLU A 5 -87.60 -29.41 -5.89
CA GLU A 5 -88.05 -28.75 -7.15
C GLU A 5 -89.59 -28.47 -6.94
N PRO A 6 -90.50 -28.25 -7.93
CA PRO A 6 -90.69 -27.13 -8.88
C PRO A 6 -92.15 -26.57 -8.92
N THR A 7 -92.43 -25.40 -9.54
CA THR A 7 -93.59 -25.21 -10.46
C THR A 7 -93.52 -23.91 -11.29
N ARG A 8 -94.00 -24.00 -12.55
CA ARG A 8 -93.97 -23.01 -13.64
C ARG A 8 -95.25 -22.16 -13.73
N THR A 9 -95.08 -20.92 -14.20
CA THR A 9 -95.95 -20.15 -15.13
C THR A 9 -95.04 -19.09 -15.77
N GLY A 10 -94.90 -18.84 -17.07
CA GLY A 10 -95.72 -19.08 -18.25
C GLY A 10 -96.22 -17.75 -18.82
N ALA A 11 -95.48 -17.12 -19.76
CA ALA A 11 -95.96 -16.39 -20.95
C ALA A 11 -95.04 -15.23 -21.43
N ALA A 12 -94.58 -15.38 -22.67
CA ALA A 12 -94.48 -14.42 -23.78
C ALA A 12 -93.91 -12.99 -23.59
N GLY A 13 -92.89 -12.66 -24.39
CA GLY A 13 -92.47 -11.29 -24.68
C GLY A 13 -91.17 -11.24 -25.49
N ALA A 14 -91.27 -11.34 -26.81
CA ALA A 14 -90.15 -11.25 -27.75
C ALA A 14 -89.58 -9.81 -27.84
N SER A 15 -88.27 -9.66 -27.94
CA SER A 15 -87.59 -8.51 -28.57
C SER A 15 -86.10 -8.83 -28.86
N PRO A 16 -85.48 -8.19 -29.87
CA PRO A 16 -84.59 -8.88 -30.80
C PRO A 16 -83.09 -8.76 -30.49
N ARG A 17 -82.34 -9.71 -31.03
CA ARG A 17 -80.88 -9.69 -31.19
C ARG A 17 -80.45 -8.48 -32.02
N ALA A 18 -79.48 -7.74 -31.51
CA ALA A 18 -78.58 -6.91 -32.31
C ALA A 18 -77.17 -7.49 -32.17
N ASP A 19 -76.79 -8.32 -33.15
CA ASP A 19 -75.41 -8.73 -33.39
C ASP A 19 -74.59 -7.51 -33.83
N VAL A 20 -73.74 -6.99 -32.94
CA VAL A 20 -72.68 -6.06 -33.32
C VAL A 20 -71.45 -6.89 -33.65
N GLY A 21 -71.36 -7.31 -34.91
CA GLY A 21 -70.15 -7.86 -35.49
C GLY A 21 -69.08 -6.76 -35.60
N ILE A 22 -68.14 -6.73 -34.65
CA ILE A 22 -66.92 -5.93 -34.80
C ILE A 22 -65.99 -6.69 -35.75
N ARG A 23 -65.86 -6.16 -36.98
CA ARG A 23 -64.81 -6.51 -37.93
C ARG A 23 -63.44 -6.29 -37.28
N ILE A 24 -62.71 -7.37 -37.03
CA ILE A 24 -61.27 -7.31 -36.76
C ILE A 24 -60.58 -7.05 -38.12
N PRO A 25 -59.83 -5.95 -38.30
CA PRO A 25 -58.99 -5.79 -39.48
C PRO A 25 -57.82 -6.77 -39.40
N LEU A 26 -57.65 -7.57 -40.45
CA LEU A 26 -56.47 -8.38 -40.69
C LEU A 26 -55.22 -7.50 -40.62
N GLN A 27 -54.32 -7.88 -39.73
CA GLN A 27 -53.00 -7.29 -39.54
C GLN A 27 -52.15 -7.51 -40.80
N PRO A 28 -51.53 -6.47 -41.39
CA PRO A 28 -50.55 -6.69 -42.45
C PRO A 28 -49.30 -7.36 -41.86
N ASP A 29 -48.83 -8.41 -42.51
CA ASP A 29 -47.54 -9.06 -42.27
C ASP A 29 -46.37 -8.07 -42.42
N GLY A 30 -46.05 -7.37 -41.34
CA GLY A 30 -44.85 -6.54 -41.19
C GLY A 30 -43.63 -7.36 -40.77
N GLY A 31 -43.41 -8.51 -41.40
CA GLY A 31 -42.35 -9.48 -41.08
C GLY A 31 -40.93 -9.09 -41.49
N ARG A 32 -40.70 -7.88 -42.03
CA ARG A 32 -39.38 -7.47 -42.54
C ARG A 32 -38.68 -6.32 -41.79
N ASP A 33 -39.36 -5.63 -40.87
CA ASP A 33 -38.77 -4.49 -40.13
C ASP A 33 -38.18 -4.83 -38.75
N ARG A 34 -38.32 -6.08 -38.30
CA ARG A 34 -37.80 -6.54 -36.99
C ARG A 34 -36.33 -6.96 -37.01
N ARG A 35 -35.73 -7.17 -38.19
CA ARG A 35 -34.33 -7.58 -38.31
C ARG A 35 -33.36 -6.40 -38.40
N GLU A 36 -33.81 -5.21 -38.79
CA GLU A 36 -32.93 -4.02 -38.89
C GLU A 36 -32.95 -3.12 -37.64
N ARG A 37 -33.97 -3.24 -36.76
CA ARG A 37 -33.99 -2.59 -35.42
C ARG A 37 -33.24 -3.38 -34.33
N ALA A 38 -32.37 -4.31 -34.72
CA ALA A 38 -31.45 -4.98 -33.80
C ALA A 38 -30.10 -4.23 -33.66
N VAL A 39 -29.90 -3.14 -34.42
CA VAL A 39 -28.66 -2.37 -34.44
C VAL A 39 -28.86 -1.09 -33.61
N ARG A 40 -28.10 -0.98 -32.50
CA ARG A 40 -28.06 0.12 -31.51
C ARG A 40 -29.16 0.14 -30.44
N ARG A 41 -29.14 -0.85 -29.54
CA ARG A 41 -29.66 -0.64 -28.17
C ARG A 41 -28.82 0.46 -27.48
N PRO A 42 -29.42 1.43 -26.75
CA PRO A 42 -28.65 2.52 -26.16
C PRO A 42 -27.66 2.01 -25.10
N LEU A 43 -26.38 2.34 -25.25
CA LEU A 43 -25.29 1.97 -24.32
C LEU A 43 -25.60 2.33 -22.84
N TRP A 44 -26.44 3.34 -22.62
CA TRP A 44 -26.95 3.80 -21.31
C TRP A 44 -27.68 2.72 -20.50
N ARG A 45 -28.14 1.63 -21.12
CA ARG A 45 -28.78 0.49 -20.42
C ARG A 45 -27.79 -0.46 -19.74
N HIS A 46 -26.49 -0.30 -19.98
CA HIS A 46 -25.43 -1.12 -19.39
C HIS A 46 -24.39 -0.25 -18.64
N PRO A 47 -24.79 0.39 -17.53
CA PRO A 47 -23.92 1.33 -16.79
C PRO A 47 -22.59 0.72 -16.40
N VAL A 48 -22.56 -0.55 -15.96
CA VAL A 48 -21.30 -1.23 -15.59
C VAL A 48 -20.35 -1.35 -16.79
N ALA A 49 -20.85 -1.75 -17.97
CA ALA A 49 -20.02 -1.90 -19.16
C ALA A 49 -19.49 -0.55 -19.65
N LEU A 50 -20.35 0.48 -19.66
CA LEU A 50 -19.97 1.84 -20.04
C LEU A 50 -18.91 2.42 -19.09
N THR A 51 -19.10 2.28 -17.77
CA THR A 51 -18.11 2.71 -16.77
C THR A 51 -16.80 1.95 -16.91
N THR A 52 -16.85 0.64 -17.18
CA THR A 52 -15.64 -0.18 -17.37
C THR A 52 -14.85 0.29 -18.60
N ALA A 53 -15.54 0.52 -19.72
CA ALA A 53 -14.90 1.02 -20.94
C ALA A 53 -14.30 2.42 -20.74
N ALA A 54 -15.05 3.34 -20.11
CA ALA A 54 -14.56 4.67 -19.78
C ALA A 54 -13.33 4.61 -18.85
N ALA A 55 -13.36 3.77 -17.81
CA ALA A 55 -12.25 3.59 -16.90
C ALA A 55 -11.02 3.02 -17.62
N ALA A 56 -11.19 2.01 -18.48
CA ALA A 56 -10.10 1.43 -19.25
C ALA A 56 -9.42 2.48 -20.13
N VAL A 57 -10.21 3.27 -20.89
CA VAL A 57 -9.67 4.36 -21.72
C VAL A 57 -8.93 5.38 -20.86
N VAL A 58 -9.52 5.84 -19.77
CA VAL A 58 -8.92 6.86 -18.89
C VAL A 58 -7.60 6.37 -18.27
N HIS A 59 -7.49 5.11 -17.86
CA HIS A 59 -6.25 4.58 -17.30
C HIS A 59 -5.19 4.31 -18.37
N VAL A 60 -5.58 3.96 -19.59
CA VAL A 60 -4.66 3.89 -20.74
C VAL A 60 -4.12 5.28 -21.08
N LEU A 61 -4.99 6.30 -21.11
CA LEU A 61 -4.55 7.69 -21.28
C LEU A 61 -3.61 8.12 -20.15
N TRP A 62 -3.92 7.77 -18.90
CA TRP A 62 -3.02 8.00 -17.78
C TRP A 62 -1.64 7.39 -18.01
N PHE A 63 -1.56 6.16 -18.50
CA PHE A 63 -0.29 5.50 -18.81
C PHE A 63 0.54 6.27 -19.83
N PHE A 64 -0.08 6.73 -20.92
CA PHE A 64 0.65 7.42 -22.00
C PHE A 64 1.03 8.87 -21.66
N PHE A 65 0.22 9.59 -20.86
CA PHE A 65 0.39 11.02 -20.67
C PHE A 65 0.91 11.43 -19.30
N PHE A 66 0.68 10.62 -18.25
CA PHE A 66 0.92 11.03 -16.87
C PHE A 66 1.75 10.05 -16.04
N ALA A 67 1.83 8.78 -16.44
CA ALA A 67 2.61 7.80 -15.69
C ALA A 67 4.11 8.14 -15.76
N ASN A 68 4.64 8.61 -14.63
CA ASN A 68 6.05 8.90 -14.44
C ASN A 68 6.71 7.80 -13.59
N SER A 69 7.89 8.05 -13.03
CA SER A 69 8.59 7.13 -12.11
C SER A 69 8.94 7.78 -10.78
N GLY A 70 8.26 8.87 -10.43
CA GLY A 70 8.45 9.57 -9.17
C GLY A 70 7.28 9.31 -8.22
N GLY A 71 7.33 9.96 -7.06
CA GLY A 71 6.29 9.85 -6.03
C GLY A 71 6.12 8.42 -5.55
N ASP A 72 4.87 8.03 -5.27
CA ASP A 72 4.55 6.66 -4.83
C ASP A 72 4.98 5.60 -5.84
N ILE A 73 5.06 5.91 -7.14
CA ILE A 73 5.46 4.94 -8.17
C ILE A 73 6.91 4.51 -7.98
N ALA A 74 7.81 5.43 -7.60
CA ALA A 74 9.21 5.11 -7.32
C ALA A 74 9.33 4.03 -6.23
N ALA A 75 8.57 4.17 -5.14
CA ALA A 75 8.55 3.19 -4.06
C ALA A 75 8.20 1.79 -4.56
N GLN A 76 7.19 1.73 -5.44
CA GLN A 76 6.62 0.49 -5.94
C GLN A 76 7.51 -0.15 -6.98
N ASP A 77 8.22 0.65 -7.77
CA ASP A 77 9.27 0.18 -8.67
C ASP A 77 10.40 -0.48 -7.88
N ALA A 78 10.92 0.19 -6.85
CA ALA A 78 11.97 -0.38 -5.98
C ALA A 78 11.54 -1.71 -5.34
N TRP A 79 10.34 -1.77 -4.75
CA TRP A 79 9.87 -3.01 -4.12
C TRP A 79 9.60 -4.13 -5.12
N ALA A 80 8.98 -3.82 -6.26
CA ALA A 80 8.71 -4.81 -7.30
C ALA A 80 10.01 -5.33 -7.93
N GLU A 81 10.98 -4.46 -8.16
CA GLU A 81 12.29 -4.82 -8.70
C GLU A 81 13.10 -5.67 -7.71
N PHE A 82 13.13 -5.26 -6.43
CA PHE A 82 13.79 -6.05 -5.37
C PHE A 82 13.20 -7.45 -5.27
N VAL A 83 11.88 -7.57 -5.14
CA VAL A 83 11.21 -8.87 -5.02
C VAL A 83 11.31 -9.68 -6.32
N GLY A 84 11.33 -9.02 -7.48
CA GLY A 84 11.54 -9.68 -8.77
C GLY A 84 12.92 -10.33 -8.89
N ARG A 85 13.96 -9.71 -8.32
CA ARG A 85 15.33 -10.27 -8.30
C ARG A 85 15.57 -11.23 -7.13
N HIS A 86 14.97 -10.95 -5.97
CA HIS A 86 15.23 -11.66 -4.72
C HIS A 86 13.91 -12.09 -4.04
N PRO A 87 13.07 -12.92 -4.70
CA PRO A 87 11.74 -13.28 -4.18
C PRO A 87 11.79 -14.09 -2.88
N GLY A 88 12.91 -14.78 -2.63
CA GLY A 88 13.15 -15.62 -1.47
C GLY A 88 13.62 -14.88 -0.22
N THR A 89 13.76 -13.55 -0.27
CA THR A 89 14.36 -12.76 0.82
C THR A 89 13.32 -11.97 1.61
N ALA A 90 13.36 -12.09 2.93
CA ALA A 90 12.46 -11.44 3.88
C ALA A 90 12.90 -10.01 4.27
N TYR A 91 14.13 -9.61 3.97
CA TYR A 91 14.71 -8.34 4.41
C TYR A 91 15.54 -7.69 3.29
N ASN A 92 15.17 -6.48 2.91
CA ASN A 92 15.85 -5.69 1.89
C ASN A 92 16.85 -4.73 2.55
N LEU A 93 18.14 -4.94 2.31
CA LEU A 93 19.25 -4.14 2.86
C LEU A 93 19.48 -2.82 2.10
N ALA A 94 18.84 -2.64 0.93
CA ALA A 94 19.06 -1.48 0.06
C ALA A 94 18.61 -0.15 0.65
N TRP A 95 17.67 -0.15 1.62
CA TRP A 95 17.14 1.06 2.25
C TRP A 95 17.22 0.99 3.76
N TYR A 96 17.68 2.09 4.38
CA TYR A 96 17.72 2.27 5.84
C TYR A 96 18.48 1.17 6.57
N GLY A 97 19.42 0.51 5.89
CA GLY A 97 20.13 -0.64 6.42
C GLY A 97 19.32 -1.93 6.53
N GLY A 98 18.05 -1.96 6.12
CA GLY A 98 17.20 -3.14 6.25
C GLY A 98 15.73 -2.84 6.46
N MET A 99 14.86 -3.33 5.57
CA MET A 99 13.41 -3.29 5.73
C MET A 99 12.72 -4.54 5.19
N HIS A 100 11.65 -4.97 5.86
CA HIS A 100 10.82 -6.07 5.38
C HIS A 100 9.95 -5.64 4.19
N PRO A 101 9.96 -6.34 3.04
CA PRO A 101 9.01 -6.06 1.95
C PRO A 101 7.54 -6.09 2.42
N VAL A 102 7.24 -6.99 3.37
CA VAL A 102 5.93 -7.13 4.01
C VAL A 102 5.50 -5.86 4.76
N SER A 103 6.42 -5.02 5.23
CA SER A 103 6.05 -3.75 5.88
C SER A 103 5.42 -2.76 4.90
N TYR A 104 5.73 -2.88 3.61
CA TYR A 104 5.06 -2.14 2.56
C TYR A 104 3.76 -2.83 2.13
N SER A 105 3.84 -4.12 1.80
CA SER A 105 2.72 -4.97 1.38
C SER A 105 3.15 -6.43 1.25
N VAL A 106 2.28 -7.37 1.62
CA VAL A 106 2.55 -8.82 1.50
C VAL A 106 2.53 -9.27 0.04
N VAL A 107 1.60 -8.77 -0.78
CA VAL A 107 1.31 -9.32 -2.13
C VAL A 107 1.65 -8.36 -3.26
N SER A 108 1.52 -7.04 -3.03
CA SER A 108 1.65 -6.05 -4.11
C SER A 108 3.00 -6.07 -4.83
N PRO A 109 4.16 -6.13 -4.12
CA PRO A 109 5.46 -6.16 -4.80
C PRO A 109 5.61 -7.36 -5.74
N TYR A 110 5.19 -8.56 -5.30
CA TYR A 110 5.25 -9.80 -6.09
C TYR A 110 4.34 -9.76 -7.32
N LEU A 111 3.15 -9.19 -7.21
CA LEU A 111 2.23 -9.08 -8.35
C LEU A 111 2.73 -8.02 -9.35
N MET A 112 3.29 -6.93 -8.85
CA MET A 112 3.86 -5.86 -9.66
C MET A 112 5.16 -6.25 -10.35
N SER A 113 5.96 -7.16 -9.79
CA SER A 113 7.16 -7.68 -10.46
C SER A 113 6.80 -8.51 -11.70
N LEU A 114 5.65 -9.18 -11.70
CA LEU A 114 5.17 -9.98 -12.82
C LEU A 114 4.41 -9.15 -13.87
N LEU A 115 3.51 -8.27 -13.45
CA LEU A 115 2.65 -7.51 -14.37
C LEU A 115 3.25 -6.15 -14.77
N GLY A 116 4.19 -5.64 -13.99
CA GLY A 116 4.62 -4.24 -14.02
C GLY A 116 3.72 -3.34 -13.17
N VAL A 117 4.34 -2.34 -12.53
CA VAL A 117 3.67 -1.38 -11.63
C VAL A 117 2.58 -0.59 -12.35
N ARG A 118 2.85 -0.04 -13.54
CA ARG A 118 1.86 0.76 -14.29
C ARG A 118 0.71 -0.07 -14.84
N THR A 119 1.00 -1.26 -15.38
CA THR A 119 -0.02 -2.19 -15.86
C THR A 119 -0.96 -2.60 -14.73
N THR A 120 -0.40 -2.84 -13.54
CA THR A 120 -1.18 -3.13 -12.34
C THR A 120 -2.13 -1.97 -12.02
N MET A 121 -1.67 -0.71 -12.08
CA MET A 121 -2.55 0.48 -11.88
C MET A 121 -3.71 0.52 -12.87
N MET A 122 -3.45 0.27 -14.15
CA MET A 122 -4.50 0.25 -15.17
C MET A 122 -5.56 -0.81 -14.89
N ILE A 123 -5.13 -2.02 -14.52
CA ILE A 123 -6.03 -3.13 -14.19
C ILE A 123 -6.86 -2.80 -12.95
N VAL A 124 -6.20 -2.43 -11.84
CA VAL A 124 -6.89 -2.25 -10.56
C VAL A 124 -7.84 -1.06 -10.58
N GLY A 125 -7.47 0.03 -11.27
CA GLY A 125 -8.34 1.20 -11.43
C GLY A 125 -9.57 0.91 -12.30
N THR A 126 -9.40 0.13 -13.37
CA THR A 126 -10.49 -0.30 -14.26
C THR A 126 -11.45 -1.24 -13.54
N VAL A 127 -10.93 -2.28 -12.88
CA VAL A 127 -11.74 -3.27 -12.17
C VAL A 127 -12.43 -2.64 -10.96
N SER A 128 -11.75 -1.77 -10.20
CA SER A 128 -12.36 -1.03 -9.08
C SER A 128 -13.51 -0.14 -9.54
N SER A 129 -13.37 0.53 -10.69
CA SER A 129 -14.45 1.31 -11.30
C SER A 129 -15.64 0.44 -11.68
N ALA A 130 -15.39 -0.73 -12.29
CA ALA A 130 -16.43 -1.70 -12.66
C ALA A 130 -17.17 -2.26 -11.43
N LEU A 131 -16.44 -2.63 -10.37
CA LEU A 131 -17.00 -3.13 -9.12
C LEU A 131 -17.81 -2.04 -8.40
N THR A 132 -17.32 -0.80 -8.39
CA THR A 132 -18.05 0.35 -7.84
C THR A 132 -19.37 0.55 -8.59
N ALA A 133 -19.34 0.52 -9.94
CA ALA A 133 -20.55 0.61 -10.76
C ALA A 133 -21.52 -0.55 -10.48
N LEU A 134 -21.01 -1.77 -10.34
CA LEU A 134 -21.81 -2.94 -9.99
C LEU A 134 -22.52 -2.74 -8.65
N ILE A 135 -21.81 -2.28 -7.63
CA ILE A 135 -22.39 -2.00 -6.31
C ILE A 135 -23.47 -0.93 -6.43
N LEU A 136 -23.18 0.19 -7.09
CA LEU A 136 -24.12 1.30 -7.25
C LEU A 136 -25.40 0.89 -7.99
N VAL A 137 -25.29 0.08 -9.05
CA VAL A 137 -26.46 -0.42 -9.81
C VAL A 137 -27.30 -1.40 -9.01
N ARG A 138 -26.68 -2.16 -8.09
CA ARG A 138 -27.37 -3.17 -7.29
C ARG A 138 -27.96 -2.64 -6.00
N VAL A 139 -27.55 -1.45 -5.55
CA VAL A 139 -28.10 -0.79 -4.36
C VAL A 139 -29.37 -0.02 -4.75
N PRO A 140 -30.58 -0.41 -4.30
CA PRO A 140 -31.83 0.23 -4.71
C PRO A 140 -31.94 1.71 -4.33
N ALA A 141 -31.16 2.15 -3.33
CA ALA A 141 -31.13 3.54 -2.90
C ALA A 141 -30.42 4.47 -3.91
N VAL A 142 -29.65 3.95 -4.87
CA VAL A 142 -28.94 4.79 -5.85
C VAL A 142 -29.84 5.06 -7.05
N ARG A 143 -30.28 6.31 -7.20
CA ARG A 143 -31.21 6.72 -8.29
C ARG A 143 -30.48 7.14 -9.58
N ASN A 144 -29.19 7.46 -9.49
CA ASN A 144 -28.35 7.99 -10.56
C ASN A 144 -27.05 7.17 -10.72
N PRO A 145 -27.13 5.83 -10.92
CA PRO A 145 -25.97 4.95 -10.81
C PRO A 145 -24.85 5.28 -11.80
N LEU A 146 -25.18 5.70 -13.03
CA LEU A 146 -24.15 6.03 -14.02
C LEU A 146 -23.33 7.27 -13.63
N ALA A 147 -23.99 8.34 -13.16
CA ALA A 147 -23.30 9.56 -12.74
C ALA A 147 -22.38 9.28 -11.54
N CYS A 148 -22.87 8.53 -10.55
CA CYS A 148 -22.07 8.08 -9.41
C CYS A 148 -20.89 7.19 -9.84
N SER A 149 -21.08 6.34 -10.86
CA SER A 149 -20.03 5.47 -11.37
C SER A 149 -18.93 6.26 -12.08
N LEU A 150 -19.28 7.28 -12.87
CA LEU A 150 -18.31 8.17 -13.52
C LEU A 150 -17.56 9.05 -12.51
N ALA A 151 -18.21 9.50 -11.44
CA ALA A 151 -17.51 10.13 -10.32
C ALA A 151 -16.49 9.19 -9.67
N GLY A 152 -16.82 7.89 -9.57
CA GLY A 152 -15.89 6.85 -9.17
C GLY A 152 -14.69 6.73 -10.12
N VAL A 153 -14.92 6.71 -11.44
CA VAL A 153 -13.84 6.69 -12.45
C VAL A 153 -12.89 7.87 -12.26
N PHE A 154 -13.42 9.07 -12.06
CA PHE A 154 -12.60 10.25 -11.79
C PHE A 154 -11.78 10.10 -10.50
N ALA A 155 -12.37 9.57 -9.43
CA ALA A 155 -11.65 9.34 -8.18
C ALA A 155 -10.53 8.29 -8.33
N TYR A 156 -10.75 7.21 -9.09
CA TYR A 156 -9.71 6.23 -9.38
C TYR A 156 -8.63 6.78 -10.33
N LEU A 157 -8.98 7.67 -11.27
CA LEU A 157 -8.00 8.43 -12.03
C LEU A 157 -7.14 9.29 -11.10
N CYS A 158 -7.73 10.06 -10.18
CA CYS A 158 -6.97 10.85 -9.21
C CYS A 158 -6.03 9.95 -8.37
N ASN A 159 -6.47 8.75 -7.99
CA ASN A 159 -5.59 7.77 -7.33
C ASN A 159 -4.41 7.32 -8.24
N ALA A 160 -4.67 7.15 -9.53
CA ALA A 160 -3.64 6.84 -10.52
C ALA A 160 -2.65 8.01 -10.71
N LEU A 161 -3.14 9.25 -10.78
CA LEU A 161 -2.32 10.46 -10.85
C LEU A 161 -1.39 10.59 -9.64
N SER A 162 -1.87 10.24 -8.44
CA SER A 162 -1.05 10.17 -7.23
C SER A 162 -0.11 8.94 -7.16
N GLY A 163 -0.11 8.05 -8.17
CA GLY A 163 0.79 6.90 -8.22
C GLY A 163 0.48 5.75 -7.25
N ARG A 164 -0.67 5.74 -6.58
CA ARG A 164 -0.99 4.84 -5.45
C ARG A 164 -1.43 3.43 -5.88
N VAL A 165 -0.53 2.63 -6.47
CA VAL A 165 -0.88 1.32 -7.07
C VAL A 165 -1.17 0.25 -6.02
N THR A 166 -0.36 0.17 -4.97
CA THR A 166 -0.47 -0.80 -3.88
C THR A 166 -1.81 -0.64 -3.17
N PHE A 167 -2.18 0.60 -2.87
CA PHE A 167 -3.50 0.94 -2.37
C PHE A 167 -4.60 0.59 -3.38
N GLY A 168 -4.44 0.92 -4.67
CA GLY A 168 -5.38 0.55 -5.73
C GLY A 168 -5.64 -0.97 -5.81
N LEU A 169 -4.60 -1.79 -5.68
CA LEU A 169 -4.70 -3.26 -5.67
C LEU A 169 -5.50 -3.75 -4.45
N GLY A 170 -5.16 -3.27 -3.25
CA GLY A 170 -5.91 -3.59 -2.05
C GLY A 170 -7.38 -3.15 -2.17
N MET A 171 -7.64 -1.97 -2.73
CA MET A 171 -8.98 -1.44 -2.95
C MET A 171 -9.81 -2.25 -3.94
N MET A 172 -9.20 -2.77 -5.01
CA MET A 172 -9.88 -3.67 -5.95
C MET A 172 -10.42 -4.90 -5.25
N PHE A 173 -9.60 -5.55 -4.40
CA PHE A 173 -10.03 -6.69 -3.60
C PHE A 173 -11.05 -6.29 -2.54
N ALA A 174 -10.90 -5.13 -1.90
CA ALA A 174 -11.87 -4.62 -0.93
C ALA A 174 -13.25 -4.41 -1.54
N LEU A 175 -13.31 -3.80 -2.72
CA LEU A 175 -14.56 -3.65 -3.48
C LEU A 175 -15.12 -5.00 -3.91
N GLY A 176 -14.28 -5.96 -4.25
CA GLY A 176 -14.69 -7.34 -4.52
C GLY A 176 -15.36 -7.99 -3.31
N ALA A 177 -14.77 -7.83 -2.11
CA ALA A 177 -15.33 -8.33 -0.85
C ALA A 177 -16.68 -7.66 -0.52
N VAL A 178 -16.76 -6.33 -0.67
CA VAL A 178 -18.01 -5.58 -0.51
C VAL A 178 -19.05 -6.01 -1.56
N ALA A 179 -18.67 -6.18 -2.82
CA ALA A 179 -19.56 -6.66 -3.87
C ALA A 179 -20.07 -8.08 -3.58
N ALA A 180 -19.24 -8.98 -3.06
CA ALA A 180 -19.68 -10.29 -2.58
C ALA A 180 -20.71 -10.16 -1.45
N VAL A 181 -20.54 -9.17 -0.56
CA VAL A 181 -21.48 -8.94 0.54
C VAL A 181 -22.82 -8.33 0.09
N PHE A 182 -22.80 -7.39 -0.84
CA PHE A 182 -23.98 -6.60 -1.20
C PHE A 182 -24.65 -6.99 -2.53
N CYS A 183 -23.91 -7.59 -3.46
CA CYS A 183 -24.36 -7.91 -4.81
C CYS A 183 -24.57 -9.41 -5.07
N TRP A 184 -24.59 -10.23 -4.01
CA TRP A 184 -24.68 -11.70 -4.10
C TRP A 184 -25.87 -12.14 -4.97
N PRO A 185 -25.67 -13.07 -5.94
CA PRO A 185 -26.73 -13.48 -6.86
C PRO A 185 -27.98 -14.01 -6.13
N HIS A 186 -29.17 -13.57 -6.57
CA HIS A 186 -30.45 -13.96 -5.94
C HIS A 186 -30.64 -15.48 -5.90
N ARG A 187 -30.25 -16.18 -6.98
CA ARG A 187 -30.27 -17.65 -7.09
C ARG A 187 -29.53 -18.37 -5.96
N TRP A 188 -28.51 -17.72 -5.36
CA TRP A 188 -27.66 -18.32 -4.32
C TRP A 188 -27.87 -17.66 -2.95
N ARG A 189 -28.95 -16.90 -2.74
CA ARG A 189 -29.18 -16.15 -1.48
C ARG A 189 -29.19 -17.01 -0.21
N ARG A 190 -29.58 -18.29 -0.34
CA ARG A 190 -29.63 -19.24 0.78
C ARG A 190 -28.25 -19.81 1.14
N ARG A 191 -27.27 -19.77 0.22
CA ARG A 191 -25.89 -20.27 0.45
C ARG A 191 -25.02 -19.20 1.10
N ARG A 192 -25.30 -18.90 2.39
CA ARG A 192 -24.57 -17.87 3.15
C ARG A 192 -23.10 -18.20 3.36
N TRP A 193 -22.74 -19.48 3.42
CA TRP A 193 -21.34 -19.91 3.54
C TRP A 193 -20.54 -19.58 2.28
N ALA A 194 -21.11 -19.80 1.08
CA ALA A 194 -20.45 -19.50 -0.19
C ALA A 194 -20.13 -18.00 -0.30
N LYS A 195 -21.01 -17.15 0.23
CA LYS A 195 -20.78 -15.72 0.34
C LYS A 195 -19.57 -15.39 1.23
N ALA A 196 -19.44 -16.05 2.39
CA ALA A 196 -18.31 -15.86 3.29
C ALA A 196 -17.00 -16.38 2.68
N VAL A 197 -17.04 -17.53 2.00
CA VAL A 197 -15.89 -18.13 1.30
C VAL A 197 -15.35 -17.24 0.18
N VAL A 198 -16.18 -16.39 -0.42
CA VAL A 198 -15.71 -15.40 -1.40
C VAL A 198 -15.27 -14.10 -0.72
N ALA A 199 -16.06 -13.58 0.23
CA ALA A 199 -15.79 -12.28 0.84
C ALA A 199 -14.53 -12.28 1.73
N ALA A 200 -14.32 -13.34 2.53
CA ALA A 200 -13.21 -13.37 3.49
C ALA A 200 -11.83 -13.45 2.81
N PRO A 201 -11.58 -14.30 1.80
CA PRO A 201 -10.31 -14.27 1.08
C PRO A 201 -10.06 -12.95 0.35
N LEU A 202 -11.09 -12.34 -0.25
CA LEU A 202 -10.95 -11.02 -0.87
C LEU A 202 -10.64 -9.93 0.17
N ALA A 203 -11.22 -10.00 1.38
CA ALA A 203 -10.90 -9.08 2.46
C ALA A 203 -9.46 -9.30 3.00
N GLY A 204 -9.03 -10.55 3.12
CA GLY A 204 -7.64 -10.90 3.43
C GLY A 204 -6.67 -10.36 2.37
N LEU A 205 -6.93 -10.61 1.08
CA LEU A 205 -6.15 -10.11 -0.04
C LEU A 205 -6.15 -8.59 -0.14
N ALA A 206 -7.26 -7.92 0.22
CA ALA A 206 -7.30 -6.47 0.29
C ALA A 206 -6.26 -5.93 1.28
N THR A 207 -6.16 -6.57 2.45
CA THR A 207 -5.23 -6.20 3.51
C THR A 207 -3.79 -6.59 3.19
N ALA A 208 -3.60 -7.78 2.62
CA ALA A 208 -2.30 -8.27 2.16
C ALA A 208 -1.76 -7.44 0.97
N GLY A 209 -2.65 -6.93 0.11
CA GLY A 209 -2.34 -5.98 -0.94
C GLY A 209 -2.05 -4.58 -0.38
N SER A 210 -2.88 -4.07 0.52
CA SER A 210 -2.66 -2.81 1.23
C SER A 210 -3.31 -2.81 2.61
N PRO A 211 -2.54 -2.68 3.71
CA PRO A 211 -3.10 -2.59 5.06
C PRO A 211 -4.14 -1.47 5.21
N VAL A 212 -3.95 -0.36 4.49
CA VAL A 212 -4.89 0.78 4.47
C VAL A 212 -6.24 0.41 3.82
N ALA A 213 -6.24 -0.42 2.77
CA ALA A 213 -7.49 -0.93 2.20
C ALA A 213 -8.22 -1.87 3.18
N GLY A 214 -7.46 -2.69 3.92
CA GLY A 214 -7.97 -3.50 5.04
C GLY A 214 -8.59 -2.66 6.15
N LEU A 215 -7.95 -1.56 6.54
CA LEU A 215 -8.49 -0.58 7.49
C LEU A 215 -9.84 -0.01 7.02
N PHE A 216 -9.97 0.35 5.75
CA PHE A 216 -11.23 0.86 5.20
C PHE A 216 -12.32 -0.21 5.11
N LEU A 217 -11.97 -1.47 4.87
CA LEU A 217 -12.90 -2.59 5.08
C LEU A 217 -13.32 -2.69 6.54
N GLY A 218 -12.41 -2.44 7.49
CA GLY A 218 -12.68 -2.34 8.91
C GLY A 218 -13.77 -1.30 9.24
N VAL A 219 -13.72 -0.12 8.60
CA VAL A 219 -14.78 0.91 8.72
C VAL A 219 -16.13 0.36 8.26
N VAL A 220 -16.17 -0.33 7.12
CA VAL A 220 -17.40 -0.95 6.60
C VAL A 220 -17.89 -2.06 7.54
N ALA A 221 -16.99 -2.91 8.03
CA ALA A 221 -17.28 -3.99 8.96
C ALA A 221 -17.84 -3.46 10.28
N ALA A 222 -17.24 -2.41 10.85
CA ALA A 222 -17.73 -1.72 12.04
C ALA A 222 -19.13 -1.13 11.83
N ALA A 223 -19.35 -0.46 10.69
CA ALA A 223 -20.66 0.07 10.35
C ALA A 223 -21.73 -1.04 10.22
N LEU A 224 -21.38 -2.18 9.62
CA LEU A 224 -22.26 -3.35 9.55
C LEU A 224 -22.53 -3.95 10.94
N PHE A 225 -21.52 -4.05 11.78
CA PHE A 225 -21.61 -4.60 13.14
C PHE A 225 -22.55 -3.76 14.00
N LEU A 226 -22.33 -2.43 14.04
CA LEU A 226 -23.15 -1.47 14.78
C LEU A 226 -24.60 -1.41 14.27
N ASN A 227 -24.83 -1.69 12.99
CA ASN A 227 -26.17 -1.83 12.41
C ASN A 227 -26.75 -3.25 12.50
N LYS A 228 -26.22 -4.10 13.40
CA LYS A 228 -26.69 -5.48 13.67
C LYS A 228 -26.58 -6.45 12.48
N ARG A 229 -25.78 -6.13 11.45
CA ARG A 229 -25.52 -6.98 10.27
C ARG A 229 -24.26 -7.84 10.47
N ARG A 230 -24.22 -8.56 11.60
CA ARG A 230 -23.01 -9.27 12.11
C ARG A 230 -22.34 -10.24 11.13
N PRO A 231 -23.06 -11.11 10.38
CA PRO A 231 -22.40 -12.04 9.47
C PRO A 231 -21.59 -11.35 8.36
N GLY A 232 -22.07 -10.21 7.86
CA GLY A 232 -21.34 -9.41 6.88
C GLY A 232 -20.13 -8.71 7.50
N ALA A 233 -20.26 -8.25 8.76
CA ALA A 233 -19.15 -7.65 9.50
C ALA A 233 -18.02 -8.65 9.74
N TYR A 234 -18.32 -9.87 10.19
CA TYR A 234 -17.29 -10.90 10.42
C TYR A 234 -16.60 -11.32 9.13
N ALA A 235 -17.34 -11.51 8.04
CA ALA A 235 -16.78 -11.87 6.74
C ALA A 235 -15.82 -10.81 6.18
N LEU A 236 -16.05 -9.52 6.47
CA LEU A 236 -15.19 -8.42 6.04
C LEU A 236 -14.10 -8.06 7.05
N GLY A 237 -14.29 -8.35 8.34
CA GLY A 237 -13.44 -7.86 9.42
C GLY A 237 -12.40 -8.86 9.94
N LEU A 238 -12.72 -10.16 10.02
CA LEU A 238 -11.82 -11.13 10.66
C LEU A 238 -10.56 -11.40 9.83
N ALA A 239 -10.70 -11.55 8.51
CA ALA A 239 -9.55 -11.83 7.63
C ALA A 239 -8.54 -10.67 7.60
N PRO A 240 -8.94 -9.39 7.48
CA PRO A 240 -8.01 -8.26 7.65
C PRO A 240 -7.27 -8.27 8.98
N VAL A 241 -7.97 -8.49 10.10
CA VAL A 241 -7.34 -8.53 11.43
C VAL A 241 -6.29 -9.64 11.49
N ALA A 242 -6.61 -10.84 11.00
CA ALA A 242 -5.67 -11.95 10.96
C ALA A 242 -4.41 -11.62 10.15
N VAL A 243 -4.57 -11.00 8.97
CA VAL A 243 -3.42 -10.59 8.14
C VAL A 243 -2.56 -9.56 8.85
N VAL A 244 -3.15 -8.52 9.46
CA VAL A 244 -2.38 -7.50 10.20
C VAL A 244 -1.62 -8.11 11.38
N VAL A 245 -2.29 -8.95 12.19
CA VAL A 245 -1.68 -9.59 13.36
C VAL A 245 -0.53 -10.51 12.94
N LEU A 246 -0.72 -11.34 11.91
CA LEU A 246 0.33 -12.23 11.42
C LEU A 246 1.50 -11.46 10.81
N SER A 247 1.23 -10.40 10.04
CA SER A 247 2.29 -9.55 9.48
C SER A 247 3.07 -8.83 10.58
N ALA A 248 2.40 -8.23 11.57
CA ALA A 248 3.08 -7.53 12.66
C ALA A 248 3.90 -8.48 13.56
N TRP A 249 3.38 -9.68 13.81
CA TRP A 249 4.10 -10.69 14.59
C TRP A 249 5.30 -11.26 13.81
N LEU A 250 5.13 -11.53 12.51
CA LEU A 250 6.17 -12.17 11.71
C LEU A 250 7.22 -11.20 11.17
N PHE A 251 6.85 -9.95 10.94
CA PHE A 251 7.67 -8.92 10.30
C PHE A 251 7.49 -7.62 11.08
N PRO A 252 8.04 -7.52 12.30
CA PRO A 252 7.86 -6.35 13.14
C PRO A 252 8.36 -5.10 12.39
N PHE A 253 7.48 -4.12 12.27
CA PHE A 253 7.78 -2.85 11.65
C PHE A 253 7.19 -1.74 12.51
N SER A 254 7.95 -0.67 12.68
CA SER A 254 7.58 0.50 13.46
C SER A 254 7.97 1.75 12.69
N GLY A 255 7.24 2.82 12.93
CA GLY A 255 7.34 4.07 12.18
C GLY A 255 6.05 4.84 12.28
N THR A 256 6.12 6.13 12.01
CA THR A 256 4.99 7.05 12.14
C THR A 256 4.73 7.71 10.80
N GLN A 257 3.48 7.69 10.36
CA GLN A 257 3.07 8.45 9.19
C GLN A 257 2.58 9.82 9.66
N PRO A 258 3.18 10.93 9.20
CA PRO A 258 2.82 12.25 9.70
C PRO A 258 1.39 12.63 9.31
N MET A 259 0.72 13.33 10.22
CA MET A 259 -0.64 13.84 10.05
C MET A 259 -0.72 15.29 10.53
N SER A 260 -0.78 16.23 9.59
CA SER A 260 -0.97 17.64 9.92
C SER A 260 -2.44 18.01 10.04
N PHE A 261 -2.75 19.09 10.77
CA PHE A 261 -4.10 19.63 10.86
C PHE A 261 -4.70 19.96 9.47
N GLY A 262 -3.88 20.49 8.56
CA GLY A 262 -4.29 20.72 7.17
C GLY A 262 -4.71 19.44 6.45
N THR A 263 -3.96 18.35 6.63
CA THR A 263 -4.26 17.04 6.02
C THR A 263 -5.48 16.37 6.64
N LEU A 264 -5.72 16.57 7.94
CA LEU A 264 -6.89 16.11 8.68
C LEU A 264 -8.19 16.78 8.20
N SER A 265 -8.13 18.08 7.95
CA SER A 265 -9.31 18.94 7.81
C SER A 265 -10.32 18.44 6.77
N LEU A 266 -9.89 18.19 5.53
CA LEU A 266 -10.79 17.84 4.42
C LEU A 266 -11.38 16.43 4.57
N PRO A 267 -10.62 15.36 4.86
CA PRO A 267 -11.18 14.05 5.17
C PRO A 267 -12.24 14.09 6.27
N PHE A 268 -11.99 14.84 7.36
CA PHE A 268 -12.91 14.98 8.48
C PHE A 268 -14.18 15.76 8.09
N VAL A 269 -14.02 16.92 7.43
CA VAL A 269 -15.14 17.74 6.95
C VAL A 269 -16.02 16.93 6.01
N PHE A 270 -15.46 16.18 5.06
CA PHE A 270 -16.24 15.35 4.16
C PHE A 270 -16.92 14.16 4.87
N ALA A 271 -16.33 13.60 5.92
CA ALA A 271 -17.00 12.62 6.77
C ALA A 271 -18.24 13.20 7.45
N VAL A 272 -18.12 14.42 8.01
CA VAL A 272 -19.23 15.15 8.64
C VAL A 272 -20.31 15.52 7.61
N LEU A 273 -19.92 16.02 6.44
CA LEU A 273 -20.86 16.35 5.37
C LEU A 273 -21.64 15.13 4.89
N VAL A 274 -20.97 13.98 4.70
CA VAL A 274 -21.64 12.71 4.38
C VAL A 274 -22.58 12.31 5.51
N PHE A 275 -22.17 12.42 6.78
CA PHE A 275 -23.03 12.10 7.92
C PHE A 275 -24.29 12.97 7.96
N VAL A 276 -24.19 14.27 7.70
CA VAL A 276 -25.31 15.21 7.86
C VAL A 276 -26.22 15.27 6.62
N LEU A 277 -25.64 15.25 5.41
CA LEU A 277 -26.38 15.54 4.16
C LEU A 277 -27.05 14.30 3.54
N VAL A 278 -26.57 13.11 3.85
CA VAL A 278 -27.15 11.85 3.35
C VAL A 278 -28.49 11.53 4.05
N PRO A 279 -29.48 10.92 3.36
CA PRO A 279 -30.76 10.53 3.97
C PRO A 279 -30.61 9.76 5.28
N ARG A 280 -31.50 10.03 6.24
CA ARG A 280 -31.44 9.44 7.59
C ARG A 280 -31.57 7.91 7.58
N ASP A 281 -32.25 7.36 6.57
CA ASP A 281 -32.45 5.92 6.42
C ASP A 281 -31.18 5.18 5.95
N TRP A 282 -30.16 5.88 5.46
CA TRP A 282 -28.89 5.28 5.06
C TRP A 282 -27.99 5.02 6.27
N ARG A 283 -28.53 4.29 7.26
CA ARG A 283 -27.91 4.10 8.58
C ARG A 283 -26.49 3.55 8.49
N THR A 284 -26.24 2.58 7.61
CA THR A 284 -24.89 2.02 7.41
C THR A 284 -23.91 3.06 6.87
N VAL A 285 -24.31 3.90 5.91
CA VAL A 285 -23.44 4.95 5.35
C VAL A 285 -23.13 6.02 6.41
N ARG A 286 -24.16 6.45 7.16
CA ARG A 286 -23.97 7.42 8.26
C ARG A 286 -23.07 6.86 9.35
N THR A 287 -23.25 5.60 9.73
CA THR A 287 -22.40 4.95 10.74
C THR A 287 -20.96 4.81 10.23
N ALA A 288 -20.76 4.42 8.98
CA ALA A 288 -19.43 4.37 8.38
C ALA A 288 -18.76 5.75 8.34
N ALA A 289 -19.51 6.80 7.99
CA ALA A 289 -19.00 8.18 8.00
C ALA A 289 -18.62 8.65 9.41
N ALA A 290 -19.42 8.31 10.43
CA ALA A 290 -19.09 8.61 11.83
C ALA A 290 -17.84 7.86 12.31
N VAL A 291 -17.77 6.54 12.07
CA VAL A 291 -16.59 5.72 12.41
C VAL A 291 -15.34 6.22 11.69
N TYR A 292 -15.44 6.53 10.41
CA TYR A 292 -14.35 7.08 9.62
C TYR A 292 -13.92 8.48 10.12
N GLY A 293 -14.87 9.36 10.44
CA GLY A 293 -14.58 10.70 10.97
C GLY A 293 -13.88 10.64 12.32
N VAL A 294 -14.35 9.78 13.24
CA VAL A 294 -13.67 9.52 14.52
C VAL A 294 -12.30 8.92 14.30
N GLY A 295 -12.17 7.91 13.44
CA GLY A 295 -10.88 7.31 13.10
C GLY A 295 -9.90 8.31 12.51
N THR A 296 -10.37 9.20 11.65
CA THR A 296 -9.60 10.30 11.06
C THR A 296 -9.08 11.26 12.12
N LEU A 297 -9.91 11.64 13.11
CA LEU A 297 -9.47 12.45 14.24
C LEU A 297 -8.45 11.71 15.12
N LEU A 298 -8.67 10.42 15.39
CA LEU A 298 -7.74 9.60 16.17
C LEU A 298 -6.37 9.51 15.50
N THR A 299 -6.30 9.41 14.17
CA THR A 299 -5.01 9.39 13.45
C THR A 299 -4.22 10.71 13.51
N TYR A 300 -4.84 11.80 13.96
CA TYR A 300 -4.16 13.07 14.21
C TYR A 300 -3.66 13.19 15.65
N VAL A 301 -4.42 12.66 16.62
CA VAL A 301 -4.08 12.74 18.04
C VAL A 301 -3.15 11.61 18.48
N VAL A 302 -3.17 10.48 17.77
CA VAL A 302 -2.35 9.29 18.07
C VAL A 302 -1.43 9.00 16.90
N ASP A 303 -0.12 9.11 17.16
CA ASP A 303 0.91 8.75 16.19
C ASP A 303 0.81 7.27 15.83
N SER A 304 0.74 7.00 14.53
CA SER A 304 0.56 5.65 14.00
C SER A 304 1.08 5.54 12.56
N GLN A 305 1.17 4.31 12.07
CA GLN A 305 1.52 4.00 10.67
C GLN A 305 0.45 4.43 9.66
N ILE A 306 -0.74 4.80 10.13
CA ILE A 306 -1.87 5.21 9.26
C ILE A 306 -1.66 6.64 8.77
N GLY A 307 -1.59 7.60 9.69
CA GLY A 307 -1.40 9.03 9.42
C GLY A 307 -2.21 9.55 8.23
N SER A 308 -1.57 10.32 7.35
CA SER A 308 -2.19 10.91 6.16
C SER A 308 -2.84 9.92 5.18
N ASN A 309 -2.53 8.61 5.27
CA ASN A 309 -3.15 7.59 4.42
C ASN A 309 -4.66 7.45 4.66
N VAL A 310 -5.17 7.86 5.84
CA VAL A 310 -6.61 7.81 6.16
C VAL A 310 -7.44 8.59 5.13
N SER A 311 -6.88 9.68 4.59
CA SER A 311 -7.53 10.58 3.63
C SER A 311 -8.05 9.89 2.37
N ARG A 312 -7.44 8.77 1.98
CA ARG A 312 -7.69 8.04 0.74
C ARG A 312 -9.15 7.54 0.62
N MET A 313 -9.79 7.15 1.73
CA MET A 313 -11.18 6.69 1.70
C MET A 313 -12.15 7.83 1.33
N ALA A 314 -11.97 9.00 1.94
CA ALA A 314 -12.77 10.18 1.59
C ALA A 314 -12.57 10.55 0.12
N MET A 315 -11.33 10.57 -0.37
CA MET A 315 -11.00 10.91 -1.76
C MET A 315 -11.63 9.96 -2.78
N LEU A 316 -11.82 8.67 -2.44
CA LEU A 316 -12.44 7.71 -3.35
C LEU A 316 -13.98 7.74 -3.32
N PHE A 317 -14.58 7.83 -2.13
CA PHE A 317 -16.01 7.55 -1.97
C PHE A 317 -16.86 8.76 -1.54
N GLY A 318 -16.25 9.82 -0.99
CA GLY A 318 -16.98 10.99 -0.49
C GLY A 318 -17.87 11.62 -1.57
N GLY A 319 -17.29 11.96 -2.72
CA GLY A 319 -18.04 12.50 -3.86
C GLY A 319 -19.09 11.55 -4.41
N VAL A 320 -18.80 10.24 -4.48
CA VAL A 320 -19.74 9.22 -4.98
C VAL A 320 -20.99 9.16 -4.10
N VAL A 321 -20.81 9.15 -2.77
CA VAL A 321 -21.90 9.09 -1.79
C VAL A 321 -22.72 10.39 -1.78
N LEU A 322 -22.07 11.55 -1.81
CA LEU A 322 -22.75 12.85 -1.89
C LEU A 322 -23.56 12.98 -3.19
N LEU A 323 -23.01 12.52 -4.31
CA LEU A 323 -23.69 12.54 -5.61
C LEU A 323 -24.89 11.58 -5.63
N ALA A 324 -24.80 10.44 -4.94
CA ALA A 324 -25.92 9.51 -4.80
C ALA A 324 -27.06 10.08 -3.93
N ALA A 325 -26.75 11.00 -3.00
CA ALA A 325 -27.74 11.66 -2.14
C ALA A 325 -28.49 12.80 -2.84
N LEU A 326 -27.91 13.41 -3.89
CA LEU A 326 -28.49 14.56 -4.58
C LEU A 326 -29.95 14.35 -5.05
N PRO A 327 -30.34 13.20 -5.66
CA PRO A 327 -31.72 12.94 -6.08
C PRO A 327 -32.75 12.79 -4.96
N TYR A 328 -32.33 12.83 -3.70
CA TYR A 328 -33.21 12.81 -2.51
C TYR A 328 -33.51 14.20 -1.97
N THR A 329 -32.99 15.25 -2.62
CA THR A 329 -33.23 16.64 -2.24
C THR A 329 -34.03 17.37 -3.30
N ALA A 330 -34.95 18.24 -2.88
CA ALA A 330 -35.66 19.11 -3.81
C ALA A 330 -34.69 20.18 -4.35
N PRO A 331 -34.67 20.44 -5.66
CA PRO A 331 -33.85 21.49 -6.25
C PRO A 331 -34.07 22.84 -5.55
N ARG A 332 -33.00 23.65 -5.46
CA ARG A 332 -33.03 25.00 -4.85
C ARG A 332 -33.35 25.05 -3.34
N THR A 333 -33.25 23.92 -2.63
CA THR A 333 -33.29 23.92 -1.15
C THR A 333 -31.91 24.13 -0.54
N ARG A 334 -31.84 24.58 0.73
CA ARG A 334 -30.56 24.72 1.46
C ARG A 334 -29.72 23.43 1.44
N ARG A 335 -30.37 22.26 1.58
CA ARG A 335 -29.69 20.95 1.51
C ARG A 335 -29.18 20.63 0.11
N TRP A 336 -29.93 20.99 -0.93
CA TRP A 336 -29.50 20.82 -2.32
C TRP A 336 -28.26 21.69 -2.62
N TYR A 337 -28.27 22.97 -2.23
CA TYR A 337 -27.10 23.84 -2.36
C TYR A 337 -25.90 23.32 -1.57
N ALA A 338 -26.11 22.85 -0.34
CA ALA A 338 -25.03 22.25 0.47
C ALA A 338 -24.41 21.02 -0.21
N LEU A 339 -25.23 20.14 -0.80
CA LEU A 339 -24.72 18.99 -1.56
C LEU A 339 -23.95 19.41 -2.82
N VAL A 340 -24.47 20.38 -3.57
CA VAL A 340 -23.79 20.90 -4.78
C VAL A 340 -22.46 21.54 -4.42
N LEU A 341 -22.42 22.40 -3.41
CA LEU A 341 -21.18 23.03 -2.93
C LEU A 341 -20.19 21.99 -2.41
N ALA A 342 -20.65 20.99 -1.65
CA ALA A 342 -19.82 19.89 -1.20
C ALA A 342 -19.24 19.09 -2.38
N LEU A 343 -20.03 18.82 -3.42
CA LEU A 343 -19.55 18.14 -4.63
C LEU A 343 -18.53 18.96 -5.40
N VAL A 344 -18.76 20.26 -5.59
CA VAL A 344 -17.82 21.16 -6.26
C VAL A 344 -16.51 21.24 -5.48
N GLY A 345 -16.59 21.50 -4.17
CA GLY A 345 -15.42 21.54 -3.29
C GLY A 345 -14.67 20.21 -3.24
N PHE A 346 -15.37 19.08 -3.27
CA PHE A 346 -14.76 17.75 -3.30
C PHE A 346 -13.97 17.52 -4.58
N ASN A 347 -14.58 17.77 -5.74
CA ASN A 347 -13.92 17.58 -7.03
C ASN A 347 -12.75 18.54 -7.22
N PHE A 348 -12.87 19.78 -6.75
CA PHE A 348 -11.75 20.72 -6.70
C PHE A 348 -10.61 20.18 -5.83
N TRP A 349 -10.90 19.70 -4.63
CA TRP A 349 -9.87 19.17 -3.72
C TRP A 349 -9.13 17.97 -4.31
N ILE A 350 -9.84 16.92 -4.76
CA ILE A 350 -9.17 15.72 -5.28
C ILE A 350 -8.51 15.97 -6.64
N GLY A 351 -9.09 16.86 -7.46
CA GLY A 351 -8.52 17.27 -8.74
C GLY A 351 -7.24 18.07 -8.55
N PHE A 352 -7.27 19.09 -7.69
CA PHE A 352 -6.10 19.87 -7.32
C PHE A 352 -5.01 18.97 -6.75
N LYS A 353 -5.35 18.07 -5.82
CA LYS A 353 -4.37 17.14 -5.26
C LYS A 353 -3.77 16.19 -6.28
N GLY A 354 -4.57 15.67 -7.22
CA GLY A 354 -4.05 14.84 -8.30
C GLY A 354 -3.06 15.59 -9.19
N VAL A 355 -3.33 16.86 -9.51
CA VAL A 355 -2.43 17.71 -10.31
C VAL A 355 -1.17 18.09 -9.53
N ASP A 356 -1.33 18.51 -8.27
CA ASP A 356 -0.24 18.84 -7.33
C ASP A 356 0.74 17.67 -7.19
N ASP A 357 0.22 16.44 -7.01
CA ASP A 357 1.03 15.24 -6.93
C ASP A 357 1.83 15.01 -8.23
N ILE A 358 1.23 15.13 -9.42
CA ILE A 358 1.95 14.96 -10.69
C ILE A 358 3.06 16.01 -10.83
N VAL A 359 2.76 17.28 -10.55
CA VAL A 359 3.71 18.38 -10.74
C VAL A 359 4.88 18.25 -9.76
N ARG A 360 4.61 17.93 -8.50
CA ARG A 360 5.63 17.81 -7.44
C ARG A 360 6.52 16.58 -7.63
N THR A 361 5.93 15.47 -8.08
CA THR A 361 6.61 14.18 -8.18
C THR A 361 7.21 13.92 -9.56
N ALA A 362 6.95 14.76 -10.55
CA ALA A 362 7.59 14.64 -11.86
C ALA A 362 9.12 14.70 -11.69
N PRO A 363 9.85 13.63 -12.04
CA PRO A 363 11.30 13.64 -11.94
C PRO A 363 11.87 14.67 -12.91
N ALA A 364 12.94 15.36 -12.51
CA ALA A 364 13.67 16.21 -13.44
C ALA A 364 14.14 15.36 -14.63
N ALA A 365 14.06 15.93 -15.84
CA ALA A 365 14.30 15.19 -17.08
C ALA A 365 15.66 14.48 -17.12
N SER A 366 16.66 15.04 -16.42
CA SER A 366 18.01 14.48 -16.26
C SER A 366 18.06 13.10 -15.61
N TRP A 367 17.21 12.81 -14.61
CA TRP A 367 17.18 11.51 -13.92
C TRP A 367 16.72 10.35 -14.80
N SER A 368 15.98 10.67 -15.87
CA SER A 368 15.49 9.67 -16.82
C SER A 368 16.50 9.31 -17.90
N ARG A 369 17.54 10.13 -18.11
CA ARG A 369 18.49 10.00 -19.22
C ARG A 369 19.95 9.83 -18.80
N GLU A 370 20.35 10.23 -17.58
CA GLU A 370 21.77 10.40 -17.21
C GLU A 370 22.15 9.80 -15.84
N LEU A 371 21.58 8.64 -15.46
CA LEU A 371 21.99 7.93 -14.24
C LEU A 371 23.34 7.20 -14.39
N ALA A 372 23.66 6.75 -15.61
CA ALA A 372 24.82 5.91 -15.89
C ALA A 372 26.18 6.53 -15.48
N PRO A 373 26.44 7.84 -15.68
CA PRO A 373 27.68 8.47 -15.21
C PRO A 373 27.85 8.39 -13.70
N LEU A 374 26.80 8.68 -12.91
CA LEU A 374 26.83 8.60 -11.46
C LEU A 374 27.09 7.15 -10.99
N VAL A 375 26.35 6.18 -11.55
CA VAL A 375 26.52 4.76 -11.21
C VAL A 375 27.95 4.29 -11.53
N HIS A 376 28.51 4.70 -12.67
CA HIS A 376 29.89 4.39 -13.03
C HIS A 376 30.90 4.95 -12.01
N GLN A 377 30.70 6.19 -11.55
CA GLN A 377 31.59 6.79 -10.54
C GLN A 377 31.46 6.12 -9.18
N LEU A 378 30.24 5.75 -8.76
CA LEU A 378 30.01 5.00 -7.52
C LEU A 378 30.71 3.63 -7.56
N GLN A 379 30.59 2.91 -8.68
CA GLN A 379 31.29 1.63 -8.88
C GLN A 379 32.81 1.81 -8.88
N LYS A 380 33.33 2.83 -9.58
CA LYS A 380 34.77 3.14 -9.59
C LYS A 380 35.30 3.50 -8.21
N ALA A 381 34.46 4.13 -7.38
CA ALA A 381 34.80 4.52 -6.02
C ALA A 381 34.74 3.35 -5.02
N GLY A 382 34.12 2.21 -5.38
CA GLY A 382 33.92 1.09 -4.47
C GLY A 382 32.76 1.30 -3.49
N ALA A 383 31.73 2.07 -3.89
CA ALA A 383 30.61 2.43 -3.04
C ALA A 383 29.76 1.21 -2.60
N GLU A 384 29.86 0.08 -3.31
CA GLU A 384 29.22 -1.19 -2.97
C GLU A 384 29.73 -1.82 -1.66
N ARG A 385 30.73 -1.24 -1.01
CA ARG A 385 31.28 -1.74 0.27
C ARG A 385 30.75 -1.02 1.50
N GLY A 386 29.95 0.03 1.33
CA GLY A 386 29.41 0.85 2.41
C GLY A 386 28.02 1.38 2.08
N ARG A 387 27.58 2.41 2.80
CA ARG A 387 26.34 3.11 2.48
C ARG A 387 26.57 4.40 1.69
N VAL A 388 25.59 4.73 0.88
CA VAL A 388 25.53 5.99 0.14
C VAL A 388 24.32 6.77 0.62
N GLU A 389 24.53 7.99 1.08
CA GLU A 389 23.46 8.95 1.31
C GLU A 389 23.18 9.69 0.01
N VAL A 390 21.90 9.81 -0.37
CA VAL A 390 21.47 10.59 -1.54
C VAL A 390 20.41 11.55 -1.06
N VAL A 391 20.73 12.85 -1.06
CA VAL A 391 19.81 13.87 -0.55
C VAL A 391 18.47 13.76 -1.29
N PRO A 392 17.34 13.50 -0.58
CA PRO A 392 16.07 13.17 -1.20
C PRO A 392 15.57 14.24 -2.16
N ALA A 393 15.37 13.86 -3.42
CA ALA A 393 14.77 14.74 -4.41
C ALA A 393 13.25 14.74 -4.26
N SER A 394 12.57 15.81 -4.68
CA SER A 394 11.10 15.92 -4.59
C SER A 394 10.33 14.82 -5.32
N SER A 395 10.97 14.22 -6.33
CA SER A 395 10.41 13.08 -7.06
C SER A 395 10.60 11.74 -6.36
N HIS A 396 11.50 11.64 -5.39
CA HIS A 396 11.98 10.39 -4.78
C HIS A 396 12.46 9.31 -5.76
N ARG A 397 12.79 9.69 -7.00
CA ARG A 397 13.24 8.76 -8.04
C ARG A 397 14.59 8.12 -7.68
N GLU A 398 15.42 8.79 -6.89
CA GLU A 398 16.70 8.28 -6.40
C GLU A 398 16.56 6.94 -5.67
N ALA A 399 15.52 6.82 -4.86
CA ALA A 399 15.32 5.67 -4.00
C ALA A 399 15.13 4.40 -4.83
N SER A 400 14.51 4.49 -6.01
CA SER A 400 14.36 3.35 -6.92
C SER A 400 15.47 3.22 -7.93
N ALA A 401 16.00 4.34 -8.43
CA ALA A 401 17.02 4.32 -9.49
C ALA A 401 18.37 3.79 -9.01
N LEU A 402 18.75 4.07 -7.75
CA LEU A 402 20.07 3.72 -7.21
C LEU A 402 20.08 2.47 -6.34
N ALA A 403 18.93 2.06 -5.78
CA ALA A 403 18.82 0.86 -4.94
C ALA A 403 19.37 -0.44 -5.57
N PRO A 404 19.33 -0.67 -6.90
CA PRO A 404 19.95 -1.85 -7.51
C PRO A 404 21.49 -1.88 -7.45
N TYR A 405 22.14 -0.73 -7.21
CA TYR A 405 23.59 -0.56 -7.38
C TYR A 405 24.33 -0.32 -6.07
N VAL A 406 23.68 0.32 -5.10
CA VAL A 406 24.28 0.71 -3.81
C VAL A 406 23.26 0.59 -2.68
N ASN A 407 23.75 0.34 -1.46
CA ASN A 407 22.92 0.42 -0.26
C ASN A 407 22.75 1.89 0.14
N LEU A 408 21.51 2.36 0.11
CA LEU A 408 21.16 3.73 0.46
C LEU A 408 20.95 3.86 1.97
N ALA A 409 21.56 4.89 2.56
CA ALA A 409 21.37 5.22 3.97
C ALA A 409 19.91 5.60 4.26
N ARG A 410 19.28 6.37 3.37
CA ARG A 410 17.85 6.64 3.36
C ARG A 410 17.17 6.16 2.07
N GLY A 411 15.87 5.97 2.13
CA GLY A 411 15.06 5.48 1.00
C GLY A 411 13.77 6.27 0.84
N TRP A 412 12.74 5.64 0.27
CA TRP A 412 11.45 6.31 0.03
C TRP A 412 10.53 6.35 1.28
N ASN A 413 10.63 5.35 2.16
CA ASN A 413 9.65 5.12 3.21
C ASN A 413 9.76 6.11 4.37
N ARG A 414 8.99 7.20 4.29
CA ARG A 414 8.93 8.27 5.30
C ARG A 414 8.71 7.77 6.73
N GLN A 415 7.94 6.69 6.93
CA GLN A 415 7.69 6.15 8.27
C GLN A 415 8.96 5.58 8.92
N ALA A 416 9.78 4.91 8.11
CA ALA A 416 11.06 4.39 8.55
C ALA A 416 12.07 5.53 8.73
N ASP A 417 12.04 6.51 7.83
CA ASP A 417 12.97 7.64 7.86
C ASP A 417 12.77 8.53 9.09
N MET A 418 11.52 8.89 9.43
CA MET A 418 11.22 9.67 10.63
C MET A 418 11.63 8.95 11.92
N LYS A 419 11.52 7.62 11.94
CA LYS A 419 11.90 6.82 13.11
C LYS A 419 13.43 6.69 13.23
N ARG A 420 14.13 6.43 12.13
CA ARG A 420 15.57 6.12 12.12
C ARG A 420 16.45 7.36 12.03
N ASN A 421 15.93 8.45 11.46
CA ASN A 421 16.69 9.66 11.17
C ASN A 421 15.93 10.93 11.63
N PRO A 422 15.57 11.03 12.93
CA PRO A 422 14.75 12.13 13.45
C PRO A 422 15.35 13.52 13.22
N LEU A 423 16.68 13.62 13.15
CA LEU A 423 17.43 14.87 12.95
C LEU A 423 17.04 15.66 11.68
N PHE A 424 16.48 14.99 10.65
CA PHE A 424 16.02 15.64 9.43
C PHE A 424 14.58 16.16 9.52
N TYR A 425 13.93 15.98 10.67
CA TYR A 425 12.50 16.26 10.86
C TYR A 425 12.18 17.14 12.07
N ASP A 426 13.14 17.39 12.97
CA ASP A 426 12.96 18.14 14.21
C ASP A 426 13.64 19.54 14.21
N ASP A 427 14.12 19.98 13.04
CA ASP A 427 14.82 21.26 12.83
C ASP A 427 16.11 21.43 13.65
N THR A 428 16.76 20.32 14.04
CA THR A 428 18.04 20.33 14.79
C THR A 428 19.29 20.15 13.91
N LEU A 429 19.14 19.86 12.62
CA LEU A 429 20.25 19.53 11.72
C LEU A 429 21.36 20.61 11.70
N ASP A 430 22.59 20.19 12.02
CA ASP A 430 23.78 21.03 12.02
C ASP A 430 25.03 20.25 11.53
N PRO A 431 26.17 20.93 11.27
CA PRO A 431 27.37 20.27 10.78
C PRO A 431 27.95 19.16 11.66
N VAL A 432 27.74 19.23 12.98
CA VAL A 432 28.31 18.29 13.95
C VAL A 432 27.43 17.04 14.01
N ASN A 433 26.13 17.20 14.24
CA ASN A 433 25.21 16.06 14.31
C ASN A 433 25.06 15.37 12.95
N TYR A 434 25.23 16.08 11.83
CA TYR A 434 25.28 15.46 10.51
C TYR A 434 26.49 14.55 10.37
N ARG A 435 27.67 14.93 10.89
CA ARG A 435 28.85 14.06 10.91
C ARG A 435 28.62 12.82 11.77
N GLU A 436 28.06 13.00 12.96
CA GLU A 436 27.73 11.89 13.87
C GLU A 436 26.75 10.92 13.21
N TRP A 437 25.75 11.43 12.49
CA TRP A 437 24.82 10.61 11.73
C TRP A 437 25.47 9.84 10.59
N LEU A 438 26.37 10.47 9.82
CA LEU A 438 27.14 9.80 8.77
C LEU A 438 27.97 8.64 9.34
N ASP A 439 28.58 8.83 10.51
CA ASP A 439 29.35 7.79 11.21
C ASP A 439 28.45 6.68 11.77
N ARG A 440 27.34 7.04 12.44
CA ARG A 440 26.33 6.12 12.98
C ARG A 440 25.79 5.17 11.90
N TRP A 441 25.46 5.71 10.72
CA TRP A 441 24.94 4.92 9.59
C TRP A 441 26.02 4.34 8.66
N ALA A 442 27.32 4.51 8.97
CA ALA A 442 28.44 4.05 8.15
C ALA A 442 28.34 4.52 6.68
N VAL A 443 28.05 5.82 6.50
CA VAL A 443 27.94 6.47 5.19
C VAL A 443 29.33 6.78 4.67
N HIS A 444 29.66 6.24 3.49
CA HIS A 444 30.95 6.46 2.84
C HIS A 444 30.90 7.55 1.77
N TYR A 445 29.73 7.73 1.16
CA TYR A 445 29.52 8.69 0.09
C TYR A 445 28.21 9.45 0.28
N VAL A 446 28.24 10.73 -0.07
CA VAL A 446 27.06 11.59 -0.13
C VAL A 446 26.88 12.05 -1.57
N VAL A 447 25.68 11.88 -2.10
CA VAL A 447 25.29 12.33 -3.45
C VAL A 447 24.30 13.46 -3.29
N LEU A 448 24.65 14.61 -3.85
CA LEU A 448 23.78 15.77 -3.93
C LEU A 448 23.24 15.90 -5.36
N PRO A 449 21.92 15.72 -5.58
CA PRO A 449 21.30 16.05 -6.85
C PRO A 449 21.13 17.56 -7.04
N THR A 450 21.17 18.03 -8.29
CA THR A 450 20.86 19.43 -8.64
C THR A 450 19.35 19.72 -8.74
N GLY A 451 18.49 18.71 -8.55
CA GLY A 451 17.04 18.87 -8.53
C GLY A 451 16.50 19.51 -7.24
N LYS A 452 15.21 19.86 -7.21
CA LYS A 452 14.56 20.37 -6.00
C LYS A 452 14.52 19.28 -4.91
N PRO A 453 14.96 19.56 -3.67
CA PRO A 453 14.81 18.62 -2.55
C PRO A 453 13.33 18.39 -2.17
N ASP A 454 13.01 17.26 -1.52
CA ASP A 454 11.62 16.89 -1.17
C ASP A 454 11.01 17.71 -0.03
N SER A 455 11.69 17.78 1.10
CA SER A 455 11.19 18.29 2.38
C SER A 455 12.10 19.38 2.94
N SER A 456 11.67 20.05 4.02
CA SER A 456 12.50 21.01 4.75
C SER A 456 13.84 20.41 5.17
N GLY A 457 13.84 19.18 5.70
CA GLY A 457 15.08 18.47 6.07
C GLY A 457 16.03 18.24 4.91
N ALA A 458 15.51 17.81 3.75
CA ALA A 458 16.32 17.62 2.55
C ALA A 458 16.87 18.95 1.99
N VAL A 459 16.14 20.06 2.16
CA VAL A 459 16.64 21.41 1.83
C VAL A 459 17.77 21.82 2.76
N GLN A 460 17.59 21.67 4.07
CA GLN A 460 18.60 22.02 5.07
C GLN A 460 19.89 21.22 4.87
N GLU A 461 19.77 19.92 4.57
CA GLU A 461 20.92 19.06 4.26
C GLU A 461 21.60 19.44 2.95
N ALA A 462 20.83 19.71 1.88
CA ALA A 462 21.41 20.18 0.62
C ALA A 462 22.23 21.46 0.85
N GLU A 463 21.68 22.43 1.58
CA GLU A 463 22.39 23.66 1.94
C GLU A 463 23.63 23.39 2.78
N LEU A 464 23.57 22.46 3.73
CA LEU A 464 24.70 22.07 4.58
C LEU A 464 25.82 21.44 3.75
N VAL A 465 25.50 20.52 2.84
CA VAL A 465 26.46 19.88 1.94
C VAL A 465 27.06 20.91 0.98
N GLU A 466 26.25 21.83 0.44
CA GLU A 466 26.73 22.88 -0.47
C GLU A 466 27.62 23.93 0.19
N LYS A 467 27.39 24.26 1.47
CA LYS A 467 28.27 25.15 2.25
C LYS A 467 29.70 24.59 2.37
N GLY A 468 29.88 23.29 2.15
CA GLY A 468 31.16 22.60 2.26
C GLY A 468 31.47 22.25 3.71
N GLN A 469 31.67 20.95 3.95
CA GLN A 469 32.01 20.42 5.28
C GLN A 469 33.44 19.88 5.29
N PRO A 470 34.20 20.03 6.39
CA PRO A 470 35.60 19.60 6.46
C PRO A 470 35.77 18.09 6.29
N TYR A 471 34.73 17.31 6.56
CA TYR A 471 34.68 15.86 6.41
C TYR A 471 34.08 15.37 5.07
N LEU A 472 33.69 16.28 4.17
CA LEU A 472 33.17 15.94 2.84
C LEU A 472 34.12 16.42 1.75
N LYS A 473 34.71 15.48 1.00
CA LYS A 473 35.57 15.79 -0.14
C LYS A 473 34.81 15.55 -1.44
N ALA A 474 34.59 16.60 -2.24
CA ALA A 474 34.06 16.45 -3.59
C ALA A 474 35.03 15.63 -4.46
N VAL A 475 34.55 14.51 -5.03
CA VAL A 475 35.36 13.60 -5.86
C VAL A 475 34.93 13.59 -7.32
N TRP A 476 33.66 13.93 -7.59
CA TRP A 476 33.14 14.03 -8.95
C TRP A 476 31.90 14.92 -8.98
N SER A 477 31.64 15.55 -10.12
CA SER A 477 30.40 16.28 -10.37
C SER A 477 30.12 16.38 -11.86
N ASP A 478 28.85 16.50 -12.22
CA ASP A 478 28.39 16.88 -13.56
C ASP A 478 27.24 17.90 -13.48
N ALA A 479 26.46 18.05 -14.55
CA ALA A 479 25.32 18.96 -14.58
C ALA A 479 24.17 18.57 -13.63
N ASN A 480 24.14 17.33 -13.15
CA ASN A 480 23.02 16.74 -12.42
C ASN A 480 23.39 16.32 -10.99
N TRP A 481 24.67 16.06 -10.74
CA TRP A 481 25.15 15.39 -9.54
C TRP A 481 26.42 16.03 -9.00
N LYS A 482 26.55 16.01 -7.68
CA LYS A 482 27.84 16.14 -7.00
C LYS A 482 28.02 14.92 -6.09
N LEU A 483 29.14 14.22 -6.25
CA LEU A 483 29.52 13.07 -5.44
C LEU A 483 30.62 13.50 -4.47
N PHE A 484 30.35 13.31 -3.18
CA PHE A 484 31.26 13.57 -2.08
C PHE A 484 31.67 12.26 -1.43
N ARG A 485 32.95 12.14 -1.08
CA ARG A 485 33.49 11.09 -0.23
C ARG A 485 33.53 11.61 1.20
N VAL A 486 33.00 10.83 2.14
CA VAL A 486 33.16 11.07 3.57
C VAL A 486 34.61 10.72 3.96
N LEU A 487 35.28 11.64 4.65
CA LEU A 487 36.64 11.44 5.14
C LEU A 487 36.62 10.63 6.44
N ASP A 488 37.46 9.60 6.49
CA ASP A 488 37.57 8.66 7.60
C ASP A 488 36.20 8.16 8.10
N PRO A 489 35.40 7.51 7.23
CA PRO A 489 34.09 7.02 7.61
C PRO A 489 34.23 5.81 8.53
N VAL A 490 33.33 5.71 9.50
CA VAL A 490 33.18 4.50 10.30
C VAL A 490 32.74 3.34 9.39
N PRO A 491 33.40 2.17 9.45
CA PRO A 491 33.08 1.06 8.54
C PRO A 491 31.73 0.42 8.86
N LEU A 492 31.08 -0.18 7.86
CA LEU A 492 29.79 -0.87 8.06
C LEU A 492 29.91 -2.12 8.97
N ALA A 493 31.08 -2.76 9.00
CA ALA A 493 31.42 -3.84 9.92
C ALA A 493 32.72 -3.49 10.66
N ASP A 494 32.72 -3.62 11.99
CA ASP A 494 33.87 -3.25 12.82
C ASP A 494 35.07 -4.18 12.62
N PRO A 495 36.31 -3.69 12.84
CA PRO A 495 37.49 -4.55 12.92
C PRO A 495 37.26 -5.69 13.94
N PRO A 496 37.70 -6.93 13.68
CA PRO A 496 38.67 -7.35 12.65
C PRO A 496 38.05 -7.69 11.29
N ALA A 497 36.83 -7.24 10.99
CA ALA A 497 36.15 -7.50 9.72
C ALA A 497 36.34 -6.37 8.69
N THR A 498 36.16 -6.73 7.42
CA THR A 498 36.07 -5.78 6.30
C THR A 498 34.92 -6.20 5.38
N VAL A 499 34.11 -5.26 4.94
CA VAL A 499 33.02 -5.52 3.99
C VAL A 499 33.58 -5.69 2.58
N GLU A 500 33.25 -6.82 1.95
CA GLU A 500 33.61 -7.09 0.54
C GLU A 500 32.53 -6.59 -0.41
N LYS A 501 31.26 -6.77 -0.04
CA LYS A 501 30.10 -6.36 -0.81
C LYS A 501 28.90 -6.16 0.12
N ALA A 502 28.18 -5.07 -0.06
CA ALA A 502 26.93 -4.74 0.59
C ALA A 502 25.85 -4.64 -0.50
N GLY A 503 25.23 -5.77 -0.81
CA GLY A 503 24.12 -5.87 -1.76
C GLY A 503 22.77 -5.59 -1.11
N ALA A 504 21.71 -5.62 -1.92
CA ALA A 504 20.34 -5.42 -1.48
C ALA A 504 19.79 -6.65 -0.72
N GLU A 505 20.26 -7.84 -1.07
CA GLU A 505 19.83 -9.14 -0.55
C GLU A 505 20.82 -9.77 0.43
N GLU A 506 22.11 -9.47 0.27
CA GLU A 506 23.20 -10.11 1.00
C GLU A 506 24.33 -9.11 1.32
N LEU A 507 24.86 -9.19 2.54
CA LEU A 507 26.10 -8.56 2.97
C LEU A 507 27.21 -9.61 3.08
N THR A 508 28.30 -9.42 2.35
CA THR A 508 29.48 -10.28 2.41
C THR A 508 30.60 -9.59 3.18
N ILE A 509 31.07 -10.20 4.27
CA ILE A 509 32.14 -9.69 5.12
C ILE A 509 33.28 -10.69 5.25
N ARG A 510 34.52 -10.19 5.24
CA ARG A 510 35.72 -10.97 5.52
C ARG A 510 36.19 -10.67 6.94
N VAL A 511 36.24 -11.69 7.78
CA VAL A 511 36.67 -11.63 9.17
C VAL A 511 38.10 -12.19 9.28
N ARG A 512 39.03 -11.41 9.85
CA ARG A 512 40.47 -11.79 9.91
C ARG A 512 40.84 -12.67 11.10
N SER A 513 40.10 -12.56 12.21
CA SER A 513 40.32 -13.33 13.43
C SER A 513 38.97 -13.67 14.07
N ALA A 514 38.90 -14.79 14.79
CA ALA A 514 37.72 -15.12 15.57
C ALA A 514 37.38 -13.99 16.55
N GLY A 515 36.08 -13.77 16.80
CA GLY A 515 35.62 -12.72 17.70
C GLY A 515 34.24 -12.19 17.34
N ARG A 516 33.87 -11.11 18.02
CA ARG A 516 32.62 -10.38 17.80
C ARG A 516 32.86 -9.25 16.81
N VAL A 517 31.92 -9.07 15.90
CA VAL A 517 31.96 -8.04 14.87
C VAL A 517 30.63 -7.31 14.87
N LEU A 518 30.63 -6.07 15.33
CA LEU A 518 29.46 -5.21 15.21
C LEU A 518 29.23 -4.87 13.74
N ILE A 519 28.02 -5.11 13.26
CA ILE A 519 27.56 -4.80 11.91
C ILE A 519 26.47 -3.74 12.06
N ARG A 520 26.68 -2.57 11.48
CA ARG A 520 25.76 -1.43 11.55
C ARG A 520 24.54 -1.64 10.66
N VAL A 521 23.94 -2.82 10.68
CA VAL A 521 22.68 -3.24 10.05
C VAL A 521 21.68 -3.48 11.19
N PRO A 522 20.50 -2.80 11.19
CA PRO A 522 19.51 -3.02 12.23
C PRO A 522 19.07 -4.49 12.25
N TYR A 523 19.06 -5.07 13.45
CA TYR A 523 18.75 -6.47 13.66
C TYR A 523 17.37 -6.81 13.13
N SER A 524 17.28 -7.99 12.51
CA SER A 524 16.03 -8.63 12.20
C SER A 524 16.13 -10.10 12.56
N ARG A 525 15.07 -10.65 13.13
CA ARG A 525 14.95 -12.08 13.40
C ARG A 525 15.06 -12.96 12.14
N TRP A 526 14.95 -12.36 10.96
CA TRP A 526 15.12 -13.06 9.68
C TRP A 526 16.55 -13.06 9.17
N LEU A 527 17.44 -12.21 9.71
CA LEU A 527 18.85 -12.21 9.34
C LEU A 527 19.49 -13.54 9.77
N ALA A 528 20.22 -14.14 8.84
CA ALA A 528 20.90 -15.40 8.98
C ALA A 528 22.32 -15.28 8.41
N VAL A 529 23.26 -16.01 9.01
CA VAL A 529 24.48 -16.39 8.31
C VAL A 529 24.09 -17.42 7.26
N VAL A 530 24.54 -17.22 6.03
CA VAL A 530 24.22 -18.09 4.89
C VAL A 530 25.49 -18.66 4.25
N ASP A 531 25.35 -19.80 3.60
CA ASP A 531 26.39 -20.41 2.77
C ASP A 531 26.53 -19.69 1.41
N ASP A 532 27.36 -20.23 0.53
CA ASP A 532 27.61 -19.66 -0.79
C ASP A 532 26.43 -19.78 -1.77
N GLU A 533 25.48 -20.67 -1.49
CA GLU A 533 24.22 -20.87 -2.20
C GLU A 533 23.08 -19.98 -1.66
N GLY A 534 23.33 -19.24 -0.57
CA GLY A 534 22.35 -18.35 0.06
C GLY A 534 21.38 -19.06 1.01
N LYS A 535 21.68 -20.31 1.39
CA LYS A 535 20.91 -21.08 2.36
C LYS A 535 21.43 -20.81 3.78
N SER A 536 20.52 -20.70 4.74
CA SER A 536 20.89 -20.51 6.16
C SER A 536 21.77 -21.66 6.64
N VAL A 537 22.89 -21.30 7.28
CA VAL A 537 23.76 -22.28 7.95
C VAL A 537 23.08 -22.85 9.18
N GLU A 538 23.62 -23.96 9.69
CA GLU A 538 23.16 -24.54 10.95
C GLU A 538 23.38 -23.60 12.12
N ARG A 539 22.37 -23.50 12.98
CA ARG A 539 22.44 -22.74 14.24
C ARG A 539 23.43 -23.41 15.20
N PRO A 540 23.96 -22.67 16.19
CA PRO A 540 24.73 -23.27 17.27
C PRO A 540 24.00 -24.46 17.89
N GLN A 541 24.68 -25.60 17.98
CA GLN A 541 24.12 -26.85 18.48
C GLN A 541 24.56 -27.08 19.92
N GLU A 542 23.64 -27.44 20.80
CA GLU A 542 23.99 -27.86 22.15
C GLU A 542 24.85 -29.13 22.09
N THR A 543 25.95 -29.14 22.85
CA THR A 543 26.85 -30.31 22.92
C THR A 543 26.15 -31.51 23.53
N GLU A 544 26.50 -32.72 23.11
CA GLU A 544 25.95 -33.94 23.70
C GLU A 544 26.24 -34.06 25.21
N ALA A 545 27.41 -33.58 25.66
CA ALA A 545 27.75 -33.51 27.08
C ALA A 545 26.80 -32.58 27.85
N SER A 546 26.44 -31.42 27.27
CA SER A 546 25.48 -30.50 27.87
C SER A 546 24.07 -31.08 27.92
N LYS A 547 23.65 -31.79 26.87
CA LYS A 547 22.35 -32.47 26.86
C LYS A 547 22.26 -33.53 27.95
N GLN A 548 23.30 -34.35 28.12
CA GLN A 548 23.36 -35.34 29.20
C GLN A 548 23.31 -34.70 30.59
N ARG A 549 24.01 -33.58 30.81
CA ARG A 549 23.91 -32.84 32.08
C ARG A 549 22.51 -32.28 32.30
N SER A 550 21.85 -31.79 31.25
CA SER A 550 20.49 -31.25 31.34
C SER A 550 19.43 -32.31 31.65
N GLU A 551 19.69 -33.59 31.31
CA GLU A 551 18.83 -34.71 31.72
C GLU A 551 18.94 -35.02 33.22
N GLU A 552 20.08 -34.69 33.84
CA GLU A 552 20.35 -34.89 35.27
C GLU A 552 19.95 -33.66 36.11
N ASP A 553 20.12 -32.45 35.56
CA ASP A 553 19.82 -31.17 36.20
C ASP A 553 19.34 -30.15 35.15
N GLU A 554 18.04 -29.84 35.16
CA GLU A 554 17.43 -28.89 34.20
C GLU A 554 17.97 -27.46 34.32
N GLU A 555 18.57 -27.08 35.46
CA GLU A 555 19.15 -25.75 35.69
C GLU A 555 20.64 -25.66 35.32
N ALA A 556 21.27 -26.76 34.90
CA ALA A 556 22.68 -26.78 34.55
C ALA A 556 23.00 -25.84 33.34
N PRO A 557 24.14 -25.13 33.36
CA PRO A 557 24.56 -24.29 32.24
C PRO A 557 24.75 -25.10 30.95
N LYS A 558 24.23 -24.54 29.84
CA LYS A 558 24.27 -25.19 28.53
C LYS A 558 25.51 -24.79 27.73
N ASP A 559 26.16 -25.78 27.12
CA ASP A 559 27.30 -25.58 26.23
C ASP A 559 26.90 -25.75 24.76
N PHE A 560 27.27 -24.77 23.92
CA PHE A 560 26.94 -24.78 22.49
C PHE A 560 28.20 -24.78 21.60
N ILE A 561 28.12 -25.51 20.48
CA ILE A 561 29.10 -25.46 19.39
C ILE A 561 28.60 -24.50 18.31
N ASN A 562 29.31 -23.38 18.15
CA ASN A 562 29.09 -22.43 17.06
C ASN A 562 30.08 -22.70 15.91
N ALA A 563 29.72 -23.58 14.97
CA ALA A 563 30.62 -23.98 13.87
C ALA A 563 30.70 -22.94 12.72
N HIS A 564 29.59 -22.22 12.47
CA HIS A 564 29.41 -21.41 11.27
C HIS A 564 29.23 -19.91 11.54
N GLY A 565 29.14 -19.51 12.81
CA GLY A 565 28.78 -18.16 13.21
C GLY A 565 27.29 -18.02 13.52
N CYS A 566 26.97 -17.07 14.39
CA CYS A 566 25.59 -16.74 14.75
C CYS A 566 25.47 -15.23 14.97
N LEU A 567 24.22 -14.74 14.96
CA LEU A 567 23.91 -13.32 15.05
C LEU A 567 23.31 -12.98 16.41
N ILE A 568 23.83 -11.93 17.02
CA ILE A 568 23.38 -11.38 18.29
C ILE A 568 22.60 -10.10 17.99
N LYS A 569 21.45 -9.95 18.64
CA LYS A 569 20.75 -8.67 18.73
C LYS A 569 21.42 -7.87 19.83
N VAL A 570 22.11 -6.79 19.46
CA VAL A 570 22.75 -5.89 20.43
C VAL A 570 21.66 -5.14 21.19
N GLU A 571 21.94 -4.81 22.45
CA GLU A 571 21.06 -3.94 23.25
C GLU A 571 20.84 -2.60 22.56
N GLU A 572 19.67 -2.00 22.79
CA GLU A 572 19.31 -0.71 22.20
C GLU A 572 20.28 0.36 22.67
N ASP A 573 20.91 1.06 21.72
CA ASP A 573 21.84 2.14 22.01
C ASP A 573 21.10 3.45 22.40
N PRO A 574 21.79 4.51 22.87
CA PRO A 574 21.14 5.78 23.24
C PRO A 574 20.35 6.45 22.10
N ASP A 575 20.64 6.03 20.89
CA ASP A 575 20.12 6.50 19.62
C ASP A 575 18.89 5.68 19.17
N GLY A 576 18.51 4.65 19.94
CA GLY A 576 17.36 3.77 19.72
C GLY A 576 17.60 2.65 18.70
N ASP A 577 18.86 2.38 18.33
CA ASP A 577 19.21 1.35 17.36
C ASP A 577 19.53 0.01 18.03
N GLU A 578 18.97 -1.04 17.45
CA GLU A 578 19.26 -2.42 17.81
C GLU A 578 20.12 -3.02 16.69
N TRP A 579 21.45 -2.91 16.82
CA TRP A 579 22.40 -3.38 15.79
C TRP A 579 22.53 -4.91 15.76
N THR A 580 23.11 -5.42 14.66
CA THR A 580 23.43 -6.84 14.51
C THR A 580 24.90 -7.06 14.84
N GLU A 581 25.21 -8.00 15.72
CA GLU A 581 26.60 -8.43 15.96
C GLU A 581 26.79 -9.87 15.46
N LEU A 582 27.86 -10.11 14.70
CA LEU A 582 28.28 -11.45 14.29
C LEU A 582 29.27 -12.01 15.31
N LEU A 583 28.94 -13.17 15.88
CA LEU A 583 29.89 -13.98 16.62
C LEU A 583 30.58 -14.96 15.65
N ALA A 584 31.77 -14.61 15.19
CA ALA A 584 32.56 -15.39 14.24
C ALA A 584 33.50 -16.37 14.98
N PRO A 585 33.32 -17.69 14.86
CA PRO A 585 34.16 -18.67 15.55
C PRO A 585 35.58 -18.79 14.97
N ARG A 586 35.80 -18.32 13.73
CA ARG A 586 37.09 -18.43 13.04
C ARG A 586 37.26 -17.36 11.95
N PRO A 587 38.49 -17.08 11.50
CA PRO A 587 38.72 -16.29 10.30
C PRO A 587 37.99 -16.88 9.08
N GLY A 588 37.47 -16.03 8.19
CA GLY A 588 36.76 -16.49 6.99
C GLY A 588 35.89 -15.42 6.35
N VAL A 589 35.17 -15.83 5.30
CA VAL A 589 34.13 -15.02 4.68
C VAL A 589 32.78 -15.45 5.25
N TYR A 590 32.02 -14.49 5.75
CA TYR A 590 30.67 -14.67 6.27
C TYR A 590 29.71 -13.88 5.39
N ARG A 591 28.57 -14.49 5.09
CA ARG A 591 27.50 -13.88 4.30
C ARG A 591 26.27 -13.75 5.18
N LEU A 592 25.67 -12.56 5.19
CA LEU A 592 24.45 -12.28 5.94
C LEU A 592 23.34 -11.98 4.95
N ALA A 593 22.28 -12.78 4.99
CA ALA A 593 21.08 -12.60 4.18
C ALA A 593 19.83 -12.92 5.02
N ALA A 594 18.65 -12.85 4.42
CA ALA A 594 17.40 -13.13 5.12
C ALA A 594 16.47 -14.06 4.32
N PRO A 595 16.87 -15.31 4.03
CA PRO A 595 16.02 -16.24 3.29
C PRO A 595 14.74 -16.57 4.09
N TYR A 596 13.61 -16.73 3.39
CA TYR A 596 12.38 -17.24 4.01
C TYR A 596 12.57 -18.69 4.46
N GLN A 597 12.33 -18.97 5.75
CA GLN A 597 12.42 -20.30 6.35
C GLN A 597 11.49 -20.46 7.56
N LEU A 598 11.19 -21.70 7.93
CA LEU A 598 10.29 -22.03 9.05
C LEU A 598 10.83 -21.56 10.41
N GLN A 599 12.15 -21.64 10.61
CA GLN A 599 12.83 -21.13 11.80
C GLN A 599 13.72 -19.94 11.38
N PRO A 600 13.22 -18.69 11.46
CA PRO A 600 13.91 -17.52 10.91
C PRO A 600 15.26 -17.25 11.57
N GLY A 601 16.25 -16.90 10.76
CA GLY A 601 17.57 -16.44 11.22
C GLY A 601 18.47 -17.49 11.86
N THR A 602 19.68 -17.05 12.22
CA THR A 602 20.69 -17.82 12.96
C THR A 602 21.07 -17.12 14.27
N PRO A 603 20.14 -16.96 15.22
CA PRO A 603 20.42 -16.25 16.47
C PRO A 603 21.42 -17.03 17.33
N CYS A 604 22.28 -16.31 18.06
CA CYS A 604 23.10 -16.92 19.11
C CYS A 604 22.24 -17.24 20.35
N PRO A 605 22.40 -18.44 20.95
CA PRO A 605 21.93 -18.74 22.30
C PRO A 605 22.42 -17.71 23.31
N ASP A 606 21.67 -17.51 24.39
CA ASP A 606 21.98 -16.53 25.44
C ASP A 606 23.33 -16.85 26.11
N GLU A 607 23.68 -18.12 26.20
CA GLU A 607 24.94 -18.63 26.79
C GLU A 607 26.19 -18.30 25.95
N LEU A 608 26.01 -17.94 24.68
CA LEU A 608 27.09 -17.48 23.80
C LEU A 608 27.21 -15.95 23.73
N ARG A 609 26.31 -15.21 24.41
CA ARG A 609 26.26 -13.74 24.36
C ARG A 609 27.28 -13.05 25.25
#